data_AF-A0A8T7FL38-F1
#
_entry.id   AF-A0A8T7FL38-F1
#
_cell.length_a   1.000
_cell.length_b   1.000
_cell.length_c   1.000
_cell.angle_alpha   90.00
_cell.angle_beta   90.00
_cell.angle_gamma   90.00
#
_symmetry.space_group_name_H-M   'P 1'
#
loop_
_entity.id
_entity.type
_entity.pdbx_description
1 polymer ?
#
loop_
_entity_poly.entity_id
_entity_poly.type
_entity_poly.pdbx_seq_one_letter_code
_entity_poly.pdbx_strand_id
1 'polypeptide(L)'
;MPLTAKAILSNPNVRHALQQAWTDSNPGRTGGHEEGGFVVRETDGSLSVKRWQKGLQDTIQVPPHGNCLFDGLGIVASFHTHPNTGSDYLQEPSETDKRAVRDDPDLKGEDYVGEFVISQAMIYLVSPAGQVREMDDTEAVFSS
;
A
#
# COMPACT_ATOMS: atom_id res chain seq x y z
N MET A 1 -15.49 -12.05 11.20
CA MET A 1 -14.13 -11.83 11.76
C MET A 1 -13.59 -10.55 11.14
N PRO A 2 -12.88 -9.70 11.88
CA PRO A 2 -12.28 -8.51 11.31
C PRO A 2 -11.26 -8.89 10.23
N LEU A 3 -11.21 -8.11 9.16
CA LEU A 3 -10.22 -8.31 8.10
C LEU A 3 -8.82 -8.02 8.68
N THR A 4 -7.87 -8.92 8.47
CA THR A 4 -6.49 -8.73 8.96
C THR A 4 -5.56 -8.37 7.82
N ALA A 5 -4.47 -7.66 8.10
CA ALA A 5 -3.44 -7.35 7.11
C ALA A 5 -2.91 -8.61 6.39
N LYS A 6 -2.74 -9.72 7.13
CA LYS A 6 -2.33 -11.00 6.55
C LYS A 6 -3.39 -11.58 5.61
N ALA A 7 -4.67 -11.49 5.97
CA ALA A 7 -5.76 -11.94 5.09
C ALA A 7 -5.87 -11.10 3.81
N ILE A 8 -5.61 -9.79 3.90
CA ILE A 8 -5.54 -8.90 2.73
C ILE A 8 -4.37 -9.32 1.82
N LEU A 9 -3.17 -9.50 2.37
CA LEU A 9 -2.00 -9.94 1.59
C LEU A 9 -2.12 -11.37 1.07
N SER A 10 -2.96 -12.22 1.65
CA SER A 10 -3.21 -13.58 1.11
C SER A 10 -4.30 -13.58 0.03
N ASN A 11 -4.99 -12.46 -0.21
CA ASN A 11 -6.03 -12.39 -1.23
C ASN A 11 -5.39 -12.33 -2.63
N PRO A 12 -5.75 -13.22 -3.56
CA PRO A 12 -5.12 -13.29 -4.88
C PRO A 12 -5.33 -12.02 -5.73
N ASN A 13 -6.50 -11.38 -5.66
CA ASN A 13 -6.77 -10.15 -6.40
C ASN A 13 -5.88 -9.00 -5.91
N VAL A 14 -5.72 -8.90 -4.58
CA VAL A 14 -4.85 -7.91 -3.97
C VAL A 14 -3.40 -8.18 -4.35
N ARG A 15 -2.90 -9.42 -4.17
CA ARG A 15 -1.51 -9.77 -4.52
C ARG A 15 -1.18 -9.48 -5.97
N HIS A 16 -2.01 -9.90 -6.92
CA HIS A 16 -1.77 -9.63 -8.34
C HIS A 16 -1.73 -8.13 -8.63
N ALA A 17 -2.60 -7.33 -8.00
CA ALA A 17 -2.61 -5.89 -8.19
C ALA A 17 -1.40 -5.18 -7.54
N LEU A 18 -0.94 -5.65 -6.37
CA LEU A 18 0.28 -5.16 -5.72
C LEU A 18 1.54 -5.55 -6.52
N GLN A 19 1.59 -6.77 -7.05
CA GLN A 19 2.66 -7.23 -7.94
C GLN A 19 2.70 -6.42 -9.23
N GLN A 20 1.54 -6.12 -9.81
CA GLN A 20 1.46 -5.24 -10.97
C GLN A 20 1.98 -3.85 -10.60
N ALA A 21 1.62 -3.30 -9.44
CA ALA A 21 2.14 -2.02 -8.97
C ALA A 21 3.66 -2.01 -8.82
N TRP A 22 4.19 -3.07 -8.22
CA TRP A 22 5.63 -3.26 -8.09
C TRP A 22 6.33 -3.42 -9.44
N THR A 23 5.69 -4.01 -10.45
CA THR A 23 6.26 -4.11 -11.79
C THR A 23 6.23 -2.76 -12.50
N ASP A 24 5.10 -2.05 -12.40
CA ASP A 24 4.89 -0.73 -13.00
C ASP A 24 5.85 0.31 -12.43
N SER A 25 6.14 0.22 -11.13
CA SER A 25 7.07 1.13 -10.42
C SER A 25 8.52 1.05 -10.91
N ASN A 26 8.84 0.10 -11.80
CA ASN A 26 10.15 -0.11 -12.42
C ASN A 26 11.30 -0.20 -11.39
N PRO A 27 11.30 -1.25 -10.53
CA PRO A 27 12.21 -1.36 -9.40
C PRO A 27 13.65 -1.58 -9.87
N GLY A 28 14.57 -0.87 -9.24
CA GLY A 28 15.97 -0.87 -9.65
C GLY A 28 16.79 0.20 -8.95
N ARG A 29 17.99 0.48 -9.45
CA ARG A 29 18.88 1.49 -8.85
C ARG A 29 18.46 2.93 -9.17
N THR A 30 17.83 3.14 -10.33
CA THR A 30 17.44 4.45 -10.84
C THR A 30 16.21 4.31 -11.75
N GLY A 31 15.38 5.36 -11.83
CA GLY A 31 14.25 5.42 -12.75
C GLY A 31 13.01 4.66 -12.28
N GLY A 32 13.00 4.20 -11.02
CA GLY A 32 11.80 3.75 -10.36
C GLY A 32 10.95 4.93 -9.92
N HIS A 33 9.63 4.77 -9.98
CA HIS A 33 8.66 5.76 -9.53
C HIS A 33 7.66 5.10 -8.59
N GLU A 34 7.29 5.79 -7.53
CA GLU A 34 6.33 5.24 -6.59
C GLU A 34 4.97 5.03 -7.26
N GLU A 35 4.39 3.88 -6.96
CA GLU A 35 3.05 3.49 -7.34
C GLU A 35 2.25 3.25 -6.05
N GLY A 36 0.96 3.60 -6.05
CA GLY A 36 0.12 3.43 -4.87
C GLY A 36 -1.34 3.14 -5.19
N GLY A 37 -2.12 2.93 -4.15
CA GLY A 37 -3.54 2.63 -4.29
C GLY A 37 -4.27 2.34 -2.98
N PHE A 38 -5.58 2.20 -3.10
CA PHE A 38 -6.43 1.68 -2.03
C PHE A 38 -6.80 0.23 -2.30
N VAL A 39 -6.78 -0.59 -1.25
CA VAL A 39 -7.51 -1.86 -1.20
C VAL A 39 -8.91 -1.55 -0.69
N VAL A 40 -9.92 -1.86 -1.48
CA VAL A 40 -11.32 -1.59 -1.14
C VAL A 40 -12.13 -2.88 -1.05
N ARG A 41 -13.17 -2.86 -0.22
CA ARG A 41 -14.20 -3.89 -0.17
C ARG A 41 -15.31 -3.54 -1.15
N GLU A 42 -15.50 -4.41 -2.14
CA GLU A 42 -16.58 -4.32 -3.13
C GLU A 42 -17.94 -4.63 -2.49
N THR A 43 -19.03 -4.32 -3.20
CA THR A 43 -20.41 -4.51 -2.71
C THR A 43 -20.78 -5.98 -2.50
N ASP A 44 -20.13 -6.91 -3.19
CA ASP A 44 -20.25 -8.35 -3.01
C ASP A 44 -19.36 -8.90 -1.87
N GLY A 45 -18.60 -8.03 -1.20
CA GLY A 45 -17.68 -8.38 -0.12
C GLY A 45 -16.29 -8.83 -0.60
N SER A 46 -16.05 -8.92 -1.91
CA SER A 46 -14.72 -9.20 -2.47
C SER A 46 -13.77 -8.01 -2.25
N LEU A 47 -12.46 -8.26 -2.39
CA LEU A 47 -11.44 -7.21 -2.33
C LEU A 47 -10.93 -6.90 -3.73
N SER A 48 -10.75 -5.60 -3.99
CA SER A 48 -10.12 -5.09 -5.21
C SER A 48 -9.14 -3.96 -4.88
N VAL A 49 -8.31 -3.60 -5.86
CA VAL A 49 -7.37 -2.49 -5.74
C VAL A 49 -7.77 -1.36 -6.68
N LYS A 50 -7.82 -0.13 -6.15
CA LYS A 50 -7.98 1.10 -6.93
C LYS A 50 -6.65 1.85 -6.92
N ARG A 51 -5.97 1.86 -8.06
CA ARG A 51 -4.65 2.53 -8.21
C ARG A 51 -4.81 4.03 -8.18
N TRP A 52 -3.89 4.71 -7.50
CA TRP A 52 -3.81 6.16 -7.52
C TRP A 52 -3.29 6.63 -8.87
N GLN A 53 -3.63 7.85 -9.26
CA GLN A 53 -3.01 8.45 -10.42
C GLN A 53 -1.54 8.71 -10.11
N LYS A 54 -0.67 8.40 -11.07
CA LYS A 54 0.75 8.77 -11.00
C LYS A 54 0.86 10.29 -10.83
N GLY A 55 1.61 10.73 -9.83
CA GLY A 55 1.88 12.14 -9.61
C GLY A 55 2.94 12.69 -10.57
N LEU A 56 3.47 13.87 -10.25
CA LEU A 56 4.60 14.43 -10.98
C LEU A 56 5.90 13.82 -10.45
N GLN A 57 6.78 13.41 -11.37
CA GLN A 57 8.07 12.77 -11.05
C GLN A 57 7.89 11.46 -10.28
N ASP A 58 8.56 11.32 -9.14
CA ASP A 58 8.60 10.10 -8.33
C ASP A 58 7.55 10.16 -7.19
N THR A 59 6.56 11.04 -7.30
CA THR A 59 5.52 11.22 -6.27
C THR A 59 4.21 10.54 -6.68
N ILE A 60 3.47 10.07 -5.68
CA ILE A 60 2.09 9.62 -5.82
C ILE A 60 1.12 10.72 -5.40
N GLN A 61 -0.01 10.82 -6.08
CA GLN A 61 -1.09 11.71 -5.67
C GLN A 61 -2.21 10.89 -5.04
N VAL A 62 -2.32 10.97 -3.71
CA VAL A 62 -3.42 10.33 -2.97
C VAL A 62 -4.73 11.03 -3.37
N PRO A 63 -5.71 10.30 -3.94
CA PRO A 63 -6.96 10.90 -4.35
C PRO A 63 -7.84 11.21 -3.12
N PRO A 64 -8.81 12.13 -3.24
CA PRO A 64 -9.73 12.43 -2.15
C PRO A 64 -10.42 11.17 -1.63
N HIS A 65 -10.43 11.01 -0.32
CA HIS A 65 -11.06 9.91 0.38
C HIS A 65 -11.56 10.45 1.71
N GLY A 66 -12.79 10.11 2.07
CA GLY A 66 -13.43 10.63 3.28
C GLY A 66 -14.10 9.49 4.04
N ASN A 67 -13.96 9.46 5.36
CA ASN A 67 -14.57 8.41 6.21
C ASN A 67 -14.22 6.97 5.77
N CYS A 68 -12.97 6.69 5.41
CA CYS A 68 -12.53 5.40 4.84
C CYS A 68 -13.32 4.97 3.58
N LEU A 69 -13.74 5.92 2.74
CA LEU A 69 -14.42 5.62 1.49
C LEU A 69 -13.66 6.18 0.29
N PHE A 70 -13.61 5.38 -0.76
CA PHE A 70 -13.19 5.80 -2.09
C PHE A 70 -14.23 5.33 -3.11
N ASP A 71 -14.81 6.26 -3.88
CA ASP A 71 -15.95 6.00 -4.79
C ASP A 71 -17.12 5.24 -4.13
N GLY A 72 -17.36 5.51 -2.85
CA GLY A 72 -18.42 4.86 -2.05
C GLY A 72 -18.09 3.44 -1.57
N LEU A 73 -16.89 2.93 -1.85
CA LEU A 73 -16.40 1.63 -1.39
C LEU A 73 -15.53 1.78 -0.14
N GLY A 74 -15.66 0.83 0.80
CA GLY A 74 -14.90 0.81 2.05
C GLY A 74 -13.42 0.55 1.81
N ILE A 75 -12.56 1.49 2.16
CA ILE A 75 -11.11 1.34 2.16
C ILE A 75 -10.72 0.49 3.37
N VAL A 76 -10.02 -0.62 3.12
CA VAL A 76 -9.54 -1.53 4.17
C VAL A 76 -8.02 -1.47 4.35
N ALA A 77 -7.30 -1.00 3.34
CA ALA A 77 -5.86 -0.69 3.42
C ALA A 77 -5.49 0.32 2.32
N SER A 78 -4.39 1.04 2.49
CA SER A 78 -3.68 1.70 1.39
C SER A 78 -2.38 0.96 1.09
N PHE A 79 -1.68 1.35 0.03
CA PHE A 79 -0.31 0.91 -0.21
C PHE A 79 0.45 1.90 -1.09
N HIS A 80 1.78 1.82 -1.01
CA HIS A 80 2.69 2.34 -2.03
C HIS A 80 3.96 1.50 -2.16
N THR A 81 4.74 1.75 -3.22
CA THR A 81 6.00 1.06 -3.51
C THR A 81 7.20 1.94 -3.23
N HIS A 82 8.29 1.36 -2.72
CA HIS A 82 9.64 1.95 -2.68
C HIS A 82 10.57 1.26 -3.71
N PRO A 83 10.50 1.63 -5.00
CA PRO A 83 11.18 0.89 -6.08
C PRO A 83 12.68 1.14 -6.18
N ASN A 84 13.17 2.25 -5.63
CA ASN A 84 14.56 2.67 -5.81
C ASN A 84 15.47 2.06 -4.73
N THR A 85 16.51 1.35 -5.16
CA THR A 85 17.35 0.45 -4.32
C THR A 85 18.80 0.93 -4.14
N GLY A 86 19.12 2.14 -4.63
CA GLY A 86 20.43 2.76 -4.42
C GLY A 86 20.67 3.12 -2.94
N SER A 87 21.92 3.36 -2.55
CA SER A 87 22.31 3.74 -1.18
C SER A 87 21.62 5.00 -0.65
N ASP A 88 21.12 5.84 -1.55
CA ASP A 88 20.46 7.10 -1.24
C ASP A 88 18.95 6.93 -0.98
N TYR A 89 18.42 5.71 -1.11
CA TYR A 89 16.99 5.41 -0.99
C TYR A 89 16.69 4.49 0.19
N LEU A 90 15.63 4.80 0.93
CA LEU A 90 15.18 4.01 2.06
C LEU A 90 14.17 2.96 1.61
N GLN A 91 14.45 1.69 1.89
CA GLN A 91 13.54 0.58 1.59
C GLN A 91 12.45 0.39 2.66
N GLU A 92 12.76 0.73 3.91
CA GLU A 92 11.77 0.77 4.99
C GLU A 92 10.88 2.02 4.89
N PRO A 93 9.68 2.02 5.52
CA PRO A 93 8.86 3.22 5.63
C PRO A 93 9.62 4.36 6.32
N SER A 94 9.68 5.51 5.65
CA SER A 94 10.27 6.73 6.17
C SER A 94 9.43 7.33 7.29
N GLU A 95 9.99 8.30 8.02
CA GLU A 95 9.21 9.08 8.98
C GLU A 95 8.08 9.88 8.31
N THR A 96 8.18 10.19 7.02
CA THR A 96 7.10 10.85 6.28
C THR A 96 5.94 9.89 6.05
N ASP A 97 6.22 8.65 5.65
CA ASP A 97 5.19 7.61 5.43
C ASP A 97 4.46 7.30 6.74
N LYS A 98 5.20 7.13 7.84
CA LYS A 98 4.63 6.90 9.18
C LYS A 98 3.70 8.03 9.60
N ARG A 99 4.08 9.29 9.34
CA ARG A 99 3.26 10.46 9.65
C ARG A 99 2.04 10.57 8.74
N ALA A 100 2.19 10.32 7.44
CA ALA A 100 1.09 10.36 6.49
C ALA A 100 -0.05 9.44 6.94
N VAL A 101 0.26 8.18 7.27
CA VAL A 101 -0.74 7.22 7.74
C VAL A 101 -1.32 7.59 9.11
N ARG A 102 -0.48 8.02 10.05
CA ARG A 102 -0.92 8.36 11.41
C ARG A 102 -1.84 9.59 11.44
N ASP A 103 -1.46 10.62 10.71
CA ASP A 103 -2.08 11.95 10.79
C ASP A 103 -3.25 12.11 9.81
N ASP A 104 -3.48 11.14 8.90
CA ASP A 104 -4.67 11.10 8.05
C ASP A 104 -5.95 10.97 8.88
N PRO A 105 -6.87 11.95 8.87
CA PRO A 105 -8.07 11.91 9.70
C PRO A 105 -9.14 10.95 9.17
N ASP A 106 -9.10 10.61 7.88
CA ASP A 106 -10.14 9.89 7.17
C ASP A 106 -9.89 8.37 7.12
N LEU A 107 -8.63 7.94 7.19
CA LEU A 107 -8.21 6.54 7.25
C LEU A 107 -8.08 6.04 8.70
N LYS A 108 -9.20 6.03 9.43
CA LYS A 108 -9.29 5.66 10.86
C LYS A 108 -10.47 4.74 11.21
N GLY A 109 -11.13 4.17 10.20
CA GLY A 109 -12.26 3.27 10.37
C GLY A 109 -11.86 1.91 10.97
N GLU A 110 -12.81 1.24 11.60
CA GLU A 110 -12.56 -0.03 12.32
C GLU A 110 -12.01 -1.16 11.42
N ASP A 111 -12.38 -1.14 10.14
CA ASP A 111 -11.95 -2.11 9.14
C ASP A 111 -10.62 -1.74 8.45
N TYR A 112 -10.10 -0.53 8.68
CA TYR A 112 -8.87 -0.05 8.06
C TYR A 112 -7.64 -0.57 8.82
N VAL A 113 -6.80 -1.37 8.16
CA VAL A 113 -5.67 -2.05 8.82
C VAL A 113 -4.36 -1.27 8.76
N GLY A 114 -4.27 -0.24 7.92
CA GLY A 114 -3.05 0.53 7.67
C GLY A 114 -2.60 0.52 6.21
N GLU A 115 -1.36 0.94 6.00
CA GLU A 115 -0.74 1.07 4.68
C GLU A 115 0.35 0.01 4.47
N PHE A 116 0.31 -0.67 3.33
CA PHE A 116 1.40 -1.54 2.92
C PHE A 116 2.49 -0.76 2.18
N VAL A 117 3.74 -0.90 2.60
CA VAL A 117 4.89 -0.36 1.87
C VAL A 117 5.63 -1.52 1.23
N ILE A 118 5.62 -1.56 -0.09
CA ILE A 118 6.20 -2.64 -0.89
C ILE A 118 7.62 -2.23 -1.27
N SER A 119 8.61 -2.89 -0.68
CA SER A 119 10.03 -2.69 -1.00
C SER A 119 10.59 -3.90 -1.75
N GLN A 120 11.85 -3.85 -2.17
CA GLN A 120 12.47 -4.92 -2.94
C GLN A 120 12.48 -6.26 -2.18
N ALA A 121 12.84 -6.24 -0.90
CA ALA A 121 13.00 -7.47 -0.12
C ALA A 121 11.78 -7.79 0.74
N MET A 122 11.10 -6.77 1.26
CA MET A 122 10.11 -6.91 2.32
C MET A 122 8.87 -6.06 2.06
N ILE A 123 7.69 -6.58 2.39
CA ILE A 123 6.47 -5.79 2.52
C ILE A 123 6.32 -5.39 3.98
N TYR A 124 6.18 -4.09 4.23
CA TYR A 124 5.90 -3.54 5.56
C TYR A 124 4.42 -3.17 5.68
N LEU A 125 3.94 -3.07 6.91
CA LEU A 125 2.68 -2.43 7.25
C LEU A 125 2.94 -1.28 8.21
N VAL A 126 2.48 -0.09 7.85
CA VAL A 126 2.35 1.07 8.73
C VAL A 126 0.94 1.07 9.30
N SER A 127 0.80 0.90 10.62
CA SER A 127 -0.51 0.92 11.28
C SER A 127 -1.11 2.34 11.31
N PRO A 128 -2.42 2.48 11.58
CA PRO A 128 -3.04 3.80 11.77
C PRO A 128 -2.44 4.64 12.91
N ALA A 129 -1.65 4.04 13.80
CA ALA A 129 -0.90 4.73 14.84
C ALA A 129 0.53 5.14 14.40
N GLY A 130 0.93 4.83 13.16
CA GLY A 130 2.27 5.10 12.62
C GLY A 130 3.32 4.07 13.01
N GLN A 131 2.93 2.90 13.53
CA GLN A 131 3.87 1.84 13.90
C GLN A 131 4.17 0.95 12.70
N VAL A 132 5.44 0.59 12.50
CA VAL A 132 5.89 -0.26 11.39
C VAL A 132 6.02 -1.71 11.84
N ARG A 133 5.60 -2.64 10.98
CA ARG A 133 5.76 -4.08 11.12
C ARG A 133 6.22 -4.66 9.77
N GLU A 134 7.15 -5.60 9.81
CA GLU A 134 7.44 -6.50 8.68
C GLU A 134 6.29 -7.50 8.49
N MET A 135 5.81 -7.66 7.25
CA MET A 135 4.71 -8.56 6.93
C MET A 135 5.21 -9.87 6.35
N ASP A 136 5.95 -9.80 5.23
CA ASP A 136 6.47 -10.97 4.51
C ASP A 136 7.45 -10.55 3.41
N ASP A 137 8.26 -11.50 2.92
CA ASP A 137 9.19 -11.28 1.81
C ASP A 137 8.43 -10.95 0.51
N THR A 138 8.85 -9.89 -0.19
CA THR A 138 8.17 -9.41 -1.40
C THR A 138 8.14 -10.49 -2.50
N GLU A 139 9.25 -11.18 -2.70
CA GLU A 139 9.34 -12.27 -3.68
C GLU A 139 8.39 -13.42 -3.34
N ALA A 140 8.34 -13.84 -2.07
CA ALA A 140 7.50 -14.94 -1.62
C ALA A 140 6.01 -14.62 -1.80
N VAL A 141 5.59 -13.38 -1.51
CA VAL A 141 4.19 -12.95 -1.69
C VAL A 141 3.80 -12.94 -3.16
N PHE A 142 4.70 -12.50 -4.05
CA PHE A 142 4.43 -12.36 -5.49
C PHE A 142 4.66 -13.65 -6.30
N SER A 143 5.32 -14.66 -5.74
CA SER A 143 5.51 -15.97 -6.37
C SER A 143 4.44 -17.02 -6.01
N SER A 144 3.58 -16.72 -5.04
CA SER A 144 2.65 -17.68 -4.40
C SER A 144 1.26 -17.74 -5.02
#